data_AF-A0A7W7YFV2-F1
#
_entry.id   AF-A0A7W7YFV2-F1
#
_cell.length_a   1.000
_cell.length_b   1.000
_cell.length_c   1.000
_cell.angle_alpha   90.00
_cell.angle_beta   90.00
_cell.angle_gamma   90.00
#
_symmetry.space_group_name_H-M   'P 1'
#
loop_
_entity.id
_entity.type
_entity.pdbx_description
1 polymer ?
#
loop_
_entity_poly.entity_id
_entity_poly.type
_entity_poly.pdbx_seq_one_letter_code
_entity_poly.pdbx_strand_id
1 'polypeptide(L)'
;METETLARKLGTTTHLSPLLMKARRLGVRVPEDLRTLAVQRGCRHYWQGDEPAGELLPVEAFSNEELAVALLSIAQVYDPYSIRCGAAMLGAEGNDPQVLARLAVWERSEMVVAYVAECGRKYEPDNAFWTELLALLPTVPAPKDGVMPHPTRFVAMNGYVGPKTTFEWQRPRRLAA
;
A
#
# COMPACT_ATOMS: atom_id res chain seq x y z
N MET A 1 3.86 15.56 -21.41
CA MET A 1 4.85 14.83 -20.58
C MET A 1 4.33 13.42 -20.43
N GLU A 2 5.05 12.41 -20.92
CA GLU A 2 4.69 11.01 -20.63
C GLU A 2 4.79 10.79 -19.13
N THR A 3 3.67 10.43 -18.50
CA THR A 3 3.62 10.17 -17.07
C THR A 3 4.34 8.86 -16.80
N GLU A 4 5.49 8.92 -16.13
CA GLU A 4 6.37 7.77 -15.90
C GLU A 4 5.73 6.78 -14.91
N THR A 5 5.76 5.49 -15.22
CA THR A 5 5.27 4.42 -14.33
C THR A 5 6.26 4.14 -13.20
N LEU A 6 5.78 3.57 -12.09
CA LEU A 6 6.66 3.12 -11.01
C LEU A 6 7.64 2.04 -11.52
N ALA A 7 7.20 1.13 -12.39
CA ALA A 7 8.08 0.15 -13.03
C ALA A 7 9.28 0.81 -13.72
N ARG A 8 9.05 1.88 -14.48
CA ARG A 8 10.11 2.61 -15.20
C ARG A 8 11.06 3.31 -14.23
N LYS A 9 10.55 3.92 -13.15
CA LYS A 9 11.41 4.49 -12.08
C LYS A 9 12.30 3.44 -11.41
N LEU A 10 11.76 2.24 -11.21
CA LEU A 10 12.47 1.11 -10.63
C LEU A 10 13.43 0.42 -11.63
N GLY A 11 13.44 0.83 -12.90
CA GLY A 11 14.28 0.20 -13.93
C GLY A 11 13.78 -1.18 -14.36
N THR A 12 12.47 -1.42 -14.27
CA THR A 12 11.81 -2.69 -14.62
C THR A 12 10.82 -2.48 -15.76
N THR A 13 10.33 -3.59 -16.35
CA THR A 13 9.32 -3.54 -17.40
C THR A 13 7.93 -3.35 -16.79
N THR A 14 7.15 -2.41 -17.32
CA THR A 14 5.76 -2.20 -16.93
C THR A 14 4.95 -3.47 -17.12
N HIS A 15 4.30 -3.93 -16.06
CA HIS A 15 3.40 -5.07 -16.05
C HIS A 15 1.99 -4.67 -16.57
N LEU A 16 1.29 -5.60 -17.23
CA LEU A 16 -0.15 -5.46 -17.50
C LEU A 16 -0.91 -6.01 -16.30
N SER A 17 -1.31 -5.13 -15.38
CA SER A 17 -1.96 -5.48 -14.11
C SER A 17 -3.41 -5.97 -14.25
N PRO A 18 -3.70 -7.27 -14.00
CA PRO A 18 -5.08 -7.76 -13.93
C PRO A 18 -5.90 -7.10 -12.82
N LEU A 19 -5.28 -6.76 -11.69
CA LEU A 19 -5.94 -6.09 -10.58
C LEU A 19 -6.39 -4.66 -10.93
N LEU A 20 -5.56 -3.88 -11.63
CA LEU A 20 -5.98 -2.57 -12.13
C LEU A 20 -7.03 -2.71 -13.25
N MET A 21 -7.00 -3.79 -14.04
CA MET A 21 -8.08 -4.08 -14.99
C MET A 21 -9.39 -4.43 -14.28
N LYS A 22 -9.35 -5.21 -13.18
CA LYS A 22 -10.51 -5.48 -12.31
C LYS A 22 -11.08 -4.18 -11.77
N ALA A 23 -10.24 -3.31 -11.18
CA ALA A 23 -10.66 -2.02 -10.66
C ALA A 23 -11.40 -1.17 -11.73
N ARG A 24 -10.81 -1.05 -12.94
CA ARG A 24 -11.45 -0.32 -14.04
C ARG A 24 -12.78 -0.93 -14.48
N ARG A 25 -12.90 -2.26 -14.52
CA ARG A 25 -14.16 -2.95 -14.84
C ARG A 25 -15.25 -2.71 -13.81
N LEU A 26 -14.87 -2.48 -12.56
CA LEU A 26 -15.77 -2.10 -11.47
C LEU A 26 -16.08 -0.59 -11.44
N GLY A 27 -15.59 0.18 -12.42
CA GLY A 27 -15.86 1.62 -12.54
C GLY A 27 -14.89 2.54 -11.78
N VAL A 28 -13.80 1.99 -11.22
CA VAL A 28 -12.79 2.76 -10.47
C VAL A 28 -11.77 3.40 -11.41
N ARG A 29 -11.59 4.73 -11.30
CA ARG A 29 -10.52 5.45 -11.99
C ARG A 29 -9.19 5.24 -11.26
N VAL A 30 -8.13 4.98 -12.03
CA VAL A 30 -6.81 4.64 -11.48
C VAL A 30 -5.83 5.75 -11.87
N PRO A 31 -5.05 6.32 -10.92
CA PRO A 31 -4.95 5.97 -9.50
C PRO A 31 -5.97 6.62 -8.54
N GLU A 32 -6.71 7.64 -8.99
CA GLU A 32 -7.44 8.57 -8.11
C GLU A 32 -8.43 7.89 -7.18
N ASP A 33 -9.32 7.06 -7.72
CA ASP A 33 -10.40 6.45 -6.95
C ASP A 33 -9.89 5.34 -6.04
N LEU A 34 -8.73 4.73 -6.32
CA LEU A 34 -8.10 3.79 -5.39
C LEU A 34 -7.66 4.49 -4.10
N ARG A 35 -7.15 5.73 -4.22
CA ARG A 35 -6.75 6.51 -3.06
C ARG A 35 -7.96 6.94 -2.25
N THR A 36 -9.00 7.41 -2.93
CA THR A 36 -10.31 7.72 -2.33
C THR A 36 -10.86 6.50 -1.60
N LEU A 37 -10.81 5.32 -2.21
CA LEU A 37 -11.29 4.09 -1.59
C LEU A 37 -10.47 3.75 -0.33
N ALA A 38 -9.14 3.90 -0.34
CA ALA A 38 -8.32 3.68 0.86
C ALA A 38 -8.73 4.62 1.99
N VAL A 39 -8.95 5.90 1.67
CA VAL A 39 -9.42 6.91 2.62
C VAL A 39 -10.79 6.53 3.19
N GLN A 40 -11.74 6.11 2.35
CA GLN A 40 -13.07 5.63 2.75
C GLN A 40 -12.98 4.40 3.67
N ARG A 41 -11.98 3.53 3.46
CA ARG A 41 -11.71 2.35 4.30
C ARG A 41 -10.94 2.63 5.59
N GLY A 42 -10.66 3.89 5.88
CA GLY A 42 -10.12 4.33 7.18
C GLY A 42 -8.72 4.92 7.13
N CYS A 43 -8.11 5.10 5.95
CA CYS A 43 -6.85 5.85 5.79
C CYS A 43 -7.06 7.38 5.97
N ARG A 44 -7.70 7.82 7.07
CA ARG A 44 -8.10 9.22 7.30
C ARG A 44 -6.96 10.23 7.34
N HIS A 45 -5.74 9.78 7.63
CA HIS A 45 -4.52 10.61 7.55
C HIS A 45 -4.24 11.16 6.14
N TYR A 46 -4.92 10.60 5.14
CA TYR A 46 -4.83 10.95 3.72
C TYR A 46 -6.14 11.62 3.21
N TRP A 47 -7.04 12.02 4.10
CA TRP A 47 -8.27 12.72 3.75
C TRP A 47 -7.98 14.14 3.23
N GLN A 48 -8.58 14.52 2.10
CA GLN A 48 -8.40 15.84 1.47
C GLN A 48 -9.63 16.75 1.60
N GLY A 49 -10.81 16.22 1.95
CA GLY A 49 -12.02 17.02 2.18
C GLY A 49 -13.03 16.99 1.04
N ASP A 50 -12.66 16.42 -0.10
CA ASP A 50 -13.47 16.36 -1.31
C ASP A 50 -13.86 14.92 -1.69
N GLU A 51 -13.51 13.93 -0.87
CA GLU A 51 -13.88 12.55 -1.11
C GLU A 51 -15.42 12.37 -1.07
N PRO A 52 -16.00 11.60 -2.02
CA PRO A 52 -17.43 11.34 -2.05
C PRO A 52 -17.90 10.65 -0.77
N ALA A 53 -19.09 11.02 -0.31
CA ALA A 53 -19.69 10.51 0.92
C ALA A 53 -20.04 9.01 0.86
N GLY A 54 -20.36 8.49 -0.33
CA GLY A 54 -20.66 7.07 -0.54
C GLY A 54 -19.41 6.25 -0.85
N GLU A 55 -19.31 5.05 -0.27
CA GLU A 55 -18.22 4.12 -0.57
C GLU A 55 -18.21 3.77 -2.07
N LEU A 56 -17.05 3.93 -2.71
CA LEU A 56 -16.90 3.69 -4.15
C LEU A 56 -17.08 2.21 -4.50
N LEU A 57 -16.55 1.31 -3.66
CA LEU A 57 -16.69 -0.13 -3.83
C LEU A 57 -16.72 -0.83 -2.46
N PRO A 58 -17.67 -1.74 -2.23
CA PRO A 58 -17.69 -2.53 -1.00
C PRO A 58 -16.49 -3.49 -0.95
N VAL A 59 -16.12 -3.92 0.26
CA VAL A 59 -14.96 -4.82 0.50
C VAL A 59 -15.12 -6.16 -0.22
N GLU A 60 -16.35 -6.65 -0.39
CA GLU A 60 -16.66 -7.91 -1.08
C GLU A 60 -16.37 -7.84 -2.58
N ALA A 61 -16.50 -6.65 -3.19
CA ALA A 61 -16.20 -6.46 -4.61
C ALA A 61 -14.69 -6.27 -4.86
N PHE A 62 -14.00 -5.64 -3.92
CA PHE A 62 -12.58 -5.36 -3.99
C PHE A 62 -11.98 -5.39 -2.59
N SER A 63 -11.27 -6.45 -2.23
CA SER A 63 -10.78 -6.66 -0.84
C SER A 63 -9.74 -5.61 -0.40
N ASN A 64 -9.38 -5.61 0.88
CA ASN A 64 -8.33 -4.72 1.39
C ASN A 64 -6.95 -5.10 0.86
N GLU A 65 -6.70 -6.40 0.70
CA GLU A 65 -5.49 -6.95 0.10
C GLU A 65 -5.37 -6.55 -1.36
N GLU A 66 -6.47 -6.64 -2.12
CA GLU A 66 -6.55 -6.14 -3.49
C GLU A 66 -6.31 -4.64 -3.55
N LEU A 67 -6.89 -3.86 -2.64
CA LEU A 67 -6.65 -2.41 -2.60
C LEU A 67 -5.20 -2.06 -2.28
N ALA A 68 -4.60 -2.73 -1.30
CA ALA A 68 -3.20 -2.54 -0.92
C ALA A 68 -2.27 -2.80 -2.11
N VAL A 69 -2.41 -3.96 -2.78
CA VAL A 69 -1.54 -4.32 -3.90
C VAL A 69 -1.84 -3.48 -5.14
N ALA A 70 -3.10 -3.10 -5.39
CA ALA A 70 -3.45 -2.19 -6.48
C ALA A 70 -2.73 -0.85 -6.32
N LEU A 71 -2.76 -0.25 -5.11
CA LEU A 71 -2.07 1.00 -4.79
C LEU A 71 -0.55 0.88 -4.89
N LEU A 72 0.01 -0.30 -4.60
CA LEU A 72 1.43 -0.63 -4.72
C LEU A 72 1.83 -1.20 -6.10
N SER A 73 0.91 -1.20 -7.07
CA SER A 73 1.16 -1.79 -8.39
C SER A 73 2.22 -1.00 -9.16
N ILE A 74 3.28 -1.69 -9.61
CA ILE A 74 4.33 -1.09 -10.44
C ILE A 74 3.82 -0.60 -11.81
N ALA A 75 2.64 -1.07 -12.22
CA ALA A 75 1.97 -0.68 -13.46
C ALA A 75 1.34 0.72 -13.40
N GLN A 76 1.17 1.31 -12.21
CA GLN A 76 0.62 2.65 -12.06
C GLN A 76 1.64 3.73 -12.42
N VAL A 77 1.10 4.92 -12.70
CA VAL A 77 1.88 6.17 -12.68
C VAL A 77 2.62 6.29 -11.35
N TYR A 78 3.89 6.69 -11.41
CA TYR A 78 4.67 6.95 -10.21
C TYR A 78 4.06 8.10 -9.40
N ASP A 79 3.53 7.74 -8.24
CA ASP A 79 2.98 8.67 -7.27
C ASP A 79 3.34 8.21 -5.84
N PRO A 80 4.24 8.92 -5.13
CA PRO A 80 4.57 8.62 -3.74
C PRO A 80 3.36 8.62 -2.81
N TYR A 81 2.31 9.37 -3.13
CA TYR A 81 1.10 9.43 -2.33
C TYR A 81 0.31 8.12 -2.41
N SER A 82 0.10 7.57 -3.61
CA SER A 82 -0.44 6.21 -3.80
C SER A 82 0.35 5.15 -3.06
N ILE A 83 1.69 5.20 -3.10
CA ILE A 83 2.54 4.22 -2.38
C ILE A 83 2.31 4.29 -0.87
N ARG A 84 2.17 5.50 -0.32
CA ARG A 84 1.89 5.71 1.10
C ARG A 84 0.50 5.20 1.52
N CYS A 85 -0.53 5.44 0.70
CA CYS A 85 -1.85 4.85 0.91
C CYS A 85 -1.80 3.31 0.84
N GLY A 86 -1.07 2.77 -0.15
CA GLY A 86 -0.86 1.33 -0.30
C GLY A 86 -0.15 0.71 0.89
N ALA A 87 0.88 1.37 1.43
CA ALA A 87 1.56 0.94 2.64
C ALA A 87 0.64 0.92 3.86
N ALA A 88 -0.22 1.93 4.00
CA ALA A 88 -1.20 1.94 5.07
C ALA A 88 -2.21 0.79 4.94
N MET A 89 -2.78 0.61 3.74
CA MET A 89 -3.71 -0.49 3.45
C MET A 89 -3.06 -1.87 3.57
N LEU A 90 -1.76 -2.00 3.30
CA LEU A 90 -1.03 -3.26 3.47
C LEU A 90 -1.03 -3.70 4.93
N GLY A 91 -0.88 -2.75 5.87
CA GLY A 91 -0.97 -2.98 7.31
C GLY A 91 -2.39 -2.92 7.89
N ALA A 92 -3.43 -3.01 7.05
CA ALA A 92 -4.82 -3.05 7.51
C ALA A 92 -5.10 -4.31 8.33
N GLU A 93 -5.87 -4.14 9.40
CA GLU A 93 -6.28 -5.26 10.26
C GLU A 93 -7.14 -6.26 9.47
N GLY A 94 -6.83 -7.55 9.65
CA GLY A 94 -7.54 -8.65 8.99
C GLY A 94 -6.98 -9.06 7.62
N ASN A 95 -5.96 -8.35 7.10
CA ASN A 95 -5.28 -8.79 5.87
C ASN A 95 -4.58 -10.14 6.08
N ASP A 96 -4.68 -11.03 5.09
CA ASP A 96 -3.96 -12.30 5.04
C ASP A 96 -2.59 -12.15 4.31
N PRO A 97 -1.44 -12.42 4.99
CA PRO A 97 -0.12 -12.42 4.35
C PRO A 97 -0.01 -13.32 3.11
N GLN A 98 -0.68 -14.47 3.09
CA GLN A 98 -0.64 -15.41 1.95
C GLN A 98 -1.34 -14.84 0.71
N VAL A 99 -2.48 -14.18 0.91
CA VAL A 99 -3.21 -13.51 -0.16
C VAL A 99 -2.39 -12.35 -0.71
N LEU A 100 -1.82 -11.52 0.17
CA LEU A 100 -0.96 -10.39 -0.21
C LEU A 100 0.29 -10.83 -0.98
N ALA A 101 1.00 -11.86 -0.52
CA ALA A 101 2.17 -12.39 -1.20
C ALA A 101 1.81 -12.91 -2.60
N ARG A 102 0.70 -13.65 -2.72
CA ARG A 102 0.22 -14.15 -4.02
C ARG A 102 -0.13 -13.02 -4.99
N LEU A 103 -0.88 -12.02 -4.51
CA LEU A 103 -1.23 -10.84 -5.30
C LEU A 103 0.02 -10.07 -5.73
N ALA A 104 0.99 -9.86 -4.82
CA ALA A 104 2.23 -9.17 -5.13
C ALA A 104 2.99 -9.87 -6.28
N VAL A 105 3.06 -11.20 -6.27
CA VAL A 105 3.68 -11.99 -7.35
C VAL A 105 2.91 -11.89 -8.65
N TRP A 106 1.58 -12.04 -8.62
CA TRP A 106 0.75 -11.93 -9.81
C TRP A 106 0.84 -10.56 -10.46
N GLU A 107 1.00 -9.51 -9.65
CA GLU A 107 1.09 -8.12 -10.08
C GLU A 107 2.52 -7.64 -10.35
N ARG A 108 3.53 -8.51 -10.16
CA ARG A 108 4.98 -8.19 -10.24
C ARG A 108 5.40 -7.01 -9.35
N SER A 109 4.74 -6.88 -8.21
CA SER A 109 4.95 -5.83 -7.22
C SER A 109 5.72 -6.30 -5.98
N GLU A 110 6.36 -7.47 -6.04
CA GLU A 110 7.06 -8.09 -4.91
C GLU A 110 8.13 -7.18 -4.33
N MET A 111 8.90 -6.48 -5.16
CA MET A 111 9.92 -5.51 -4.73
C MET A 111 9.31 -4.39 -3.88
N VAL A 112 8.17 -3.85 -4.33
CA VAL A 112 7.48 -2.73 -3.66
C VAL A 112 6.87 -3.20 -2.35
N VAL A 113 6.20 -4.36 -2.36
CA VAL A 113 5.58 -4.95 -1.18
C VAL A 113 6.62 -5.37 -0.16
N ALA A 114 7.72 -6.01 -0.59
CA ALA A 114 8.83 -6.38 0.28
C ALA A 114 9.47 -5.15 0.93
N TYR A 115 9.71 -4.07 0.17
CA TYR A 115 10.23 -2.83 0.74
C TYR A 115 9.33 -2.27 1.85
N VAL A 116 8.02 -2.20 1.61
CA VAL A 116 7.06 -1.72 2.60
C VAL A 116 7.02 -2.65 3.82
N ALA A 117 6.99 -3.96 3.61
CA ALA A 117 6.97 -4.94 4.69
C ALA A 117 8.25 -4.92 5.53
N GLU A 118 9.42 -4.69 4.92
CA GLU A 118 10.68 -4.45 5.63
C GLU A 118 10.62 -3.19 6.50
N CYS A 119 10.02 -2.12 5.98
CA CYS A 119 9.76 -0.91 6.77
C CYS A 119 8.79 -1.21 7.94
N GLY A 120 7.73 -1.98 7.70
CA GLY A 120 6.79 -2.42 8.72
C GLY A 120 7.48 -3.20 9.83
N ARG A 121 8.26 -4.24 9.48
CA ARG A 121 9.05 -5.03 10.43
C ARG A 121 10.01 -4.18 11.25
N LYS A 122 10.60 -3.13 10.66
CA LYS A 122 11.50 -2.22 11.38
C LYS A 122 10.79 -1.40 12.46
N TYR A 123 9.58 -0.91 12.19
CA TYR A 123 8.85 -0.05 13.12
C TYR A 123 7.89 -0.81 14.03
N GLU A 124 7.52 -2.03 13.67
CA GLU A 124 6.65 -2.92 14.44
C GLU A 124 7.27 -4.32 14.53
N PRO A 125 8.43 -4.46 15.21
CA PRO A 125 9.16 -5.73 15.25
C PRO A 125 8.36 -6.88 15.90
N ASP A 126 7.42 -6.55 16.80
CA ASP A 126 6.58 -7.52 17.49
C ASP A 126 5.33 -7.93 16.70
N ASN A 127 5.06 -7.27 15.55
CA ASN A 127 3.92 -7.61 14.70
C ASN A 127 4.31 -8.72 13.71
N ALA A 128 3.84 -9.94 13.99
CA ALA A 128 4.16 -11.13 13.20
C ALA A 128 3.78 -11.01 11.71
N PHE A 129 2.74 -10.23 11.39
CA PHE A 129 2.25 -10.01 10.02
C PHE A 129 3.37 -9.66 9.04
N TRP A 130 4.28 -8.74 9.43
CA TRP A 130 5.36 -8.29 8.54
C TRP A 130 6.37 -9.40 8.26
N THR A 131 6.73 -10.17 9.29
CA THR A 131 7.68 -11.28 9.16
C THR A 131 7.08 -12.43 8.36
N GLU A 132 5.81 -12.75 8.58
CA GLU A 132 5.07 -13.76 7.82
C GLU A 132 4.94 -13.38 6.34
N LEU A 133 4.58 -12.14 6.03
CA LEU A 133 4.50 -11.65 4.65
C LEU A 133 5.87 -11.72 3.96
N LEU A 134 6.95 -11.28 4.61
CA LEU A 134 8.30 -11.34 4.06
C LEU A 134 8.77 -12.78 3.82
N ALA A 135 8.39 -13.74 4.68
CA ALA A 135 8.73 -15.15 4.51
C ALA A 135 8.03 -15.80 3.29
N LEU A 136 6.89 -15.26 2.87
CA LEU A 136 6.08 -15.75 1.74
C LEU A 136 6.47 -15.10 0.40
N LEU A 137 7.15 -13.96 0.43
CA LEU A 137 7.59 -13.25 -0.78
C LEU A 137 8.88 -13.87 -1.34
N PRO A 138 9.04 -13.89 -2.67
CA PRO A 138 10.31 -14.29 -3.27
C PRO A 138 11.41 -13.29 -2.89
N THR A 139 12.67 -13.77 -2.86
CA THR A 139 13.82 -12.88 -2.71
C THR A 139 13.94 -11.98 -3.94
N VAL A 140 13.90 -10.67 -3.71
CA VAL A 140 13.99 -9.63 -4.74
C VAL A 140 15.06 -8.62 -4.37
N PRO A 141 15.71 -7.97 -5.36
CA PRO A 141 16.67 -6.92 -5.08
C PRO A 141 15.97 -5.72 -4.42
N ALA A 142 16.72 -4.97 -3.61
CA ALA A 142 16.23 -3.72 -3.05
C ALA A 142 15.86 -2.73 -4.17
N PRO A 143 14.80 -1.92 -3.98
CA PRO A 143 14.45 -0.89 -4.95
C PRO A 143 15.55 0.16 -5.05
N LYS A 144 15.65 0.79 -6.22
CA LYS A 144 16.60 1.88 -6.46
C LYS A 144 16.41 3.02 -5.46
N ASP A 145 17.52 3.54 -4.93
CA ASP A 145 17.52 4.67 -4.01
C ASP A 145 16.78 5.88 -4.56
N GLY A 146 16.01 6.53 -3.68
CA GLY A 146 15.22 7.72 -4.02
C GLY A 146 13.93 7.46 -4.80
N VAL A 147 13.63 6.21 -5.17
CA VAL A 147 12.34 5.87 -5.82
C VAL A 147 11.25 5.61 -4.79
N MET A 148 11.56 4.84 -3.74
CA MET A 148 10.57 4.54 -2.70
C MET A 148 10.50 5.66 -1.64
N PRO A 149 9.32 5.96 -1.08
CA PRO A 149 9.19 6.91 0.03
C PRO A 149 10.06 6.50 1.21
N HIS A 150 10.71 7.48 1.85
CA HIS A 150 11.49 7.22 3.06
C HIS A 150 10.62 6.54 4.14
N PRO A 151 11.13 5.56 4.92
CA PRO A 151 10.30 4.77 5.84
C PRO A 151 9.49 5.58 6.86
N THR A 152 9.98 6.74 7.27
CA THR A 152 9.23 7.66 8.18
C THR A 152 7.95 8.22 7.57
N ARG A 153 7.73 8.07 6.25
CA ARG A 153 6.49 8.47 5.56
C ARG A 153 5.34 7.47 5.76
N PHE A 154 5.61 6.29 6.32
CA PHE A 154 4.61 5.25 6.60
C PHE A 154 4.16 5.21 8.06
N VAL A 155 4.82 5.97 8.93
CA VAL A 155 4.57 5.96 10.38
C VAL A 155 4.16 7.35 10.88
N ALA A 156 3.35 7.39 11.92
CA ALA A 156 3.13 8.57 12.73
C ALA A 156 4.15 8.60 13.87
N MET A 157 4.67 9.79 14.20
CA MET A 157 5.54 9.99 15.35
C MET A 157 4.65 10.43 16.52
N ASN A 158 4.32 9.49 17.41
CA ASN A 158 3.30 9.70 18.45
C ASN A 158 3.83 10.37 19.73
N GLY A 159 5.12 10.75 19.75
CA GLY A 159 5.75 11.45 20.87
C GLY A 159 6.92 10.70 21.47
N TYR A 160 7.16 10.93 22.75
CA TYR A 160 8.28 10.37 23.52
C TYR A 160 7.76 9.54 24.69
N VAL A 161 8.27 8.31 24.81
CA VAL A 161 8.14 7.50 26.04
C VAL A 161 9.52 7.42 26.67
N GLY A 162 9.76 8.29 27.66
CA GLY A 162 11.10 8.53 28.18
C GLY A 162 12.03 9.11 27.11
N PRO A 163 13.26 8.60 26.91
CA PRO A 163 14.18 9.09 25.88
C PRO A 163 13.89 8.54 24.46
N LYS A 164 12.90 7.65 24.30
CA LYS A 164 12.63 6.98 23.01
C LYS A 164 11.47 7.63 22.28
N THR A 165 11.69 7.98 21.02
CA THR A 165 10.62 8.35 20.08
C THR A 165 9.77 7.13 19.78
N THR A 166 8.46 7.26 19.92
CA THR A 166 7.50 6.20 19.56
C THR A 166 6.97 6.43 18.16
N PHE A 167 7.00 5.38 17.34
CA PHE A 167 6.41 5.36 16.02
C PHE A 167 5.24 4.39 16.00
N GLU A 168 4.19 4.74 15.26
CA GLU A 168 3.07 3.85 14.99
C GLU A 168 2.87 3.75 13.48
N TRP A 169 2.68 2.53 12.97
CA TRP A 169 2.35 2.36 11.56
C TRP A 169 1.01 3.02 11.23
N GLN A 170 1.01 3.87 10.20
CA GLN A 170 -0.23 4.45 9.71
C GLN A 170 -1.03 3.34 9.04
N ARG A 171 -2.16 2.95 9.64
CA ARG A 171 -3.08 1.94 9.11
C ARG A 171 -4.52 2.48 9.08
N PRO A 172 -5.42 1.89 8.29
CA PRO A 172 -6.83 2.20 8.35
C PRO A 172 -7.37 1.94 9.75
N ARG A 173 -8.14 2.89 10.28
CA ARG A 173 -8.89 2.70 11.54
C ARG A 173 -10.38 2.66 11.20
N ARG A 174 -11.09 1.64 11.69
CA ARG A 174 -12.56 1.67 11.67
C ARG A 174 -13.01 2.81 12.58
N LEU A 175 -13.98 3.59 12.11
CA LEU A 175 -14.71 4.48 13.02
C LEU A 175 -15.40 3.59 14.06
N ALA A 176 -15.26 3.93 15.34
CA ALA A 176 -16.22 3.45 16.32
C ALA A 176 -17.60 3.92 15.83
N ALA A 177 -18.53 2.96 15.73
CA ALA A 177 -19.91 3.22 15.33
C ALA A 177 -20.60 4.18 16.30
#